data_AF-D4YRD2-F1
#
_entry.id   AF-D4YRD2-F1
#
_cell.length_a   1.000
_cell.length_b   1.000
_cell.length_c   1.000
_cell.angle_alpha   90.00
_cell.angle_beta   90.00
_cell.angle_gamma   90.00
#
_symmetry.space_group_name_H-M   'P 1'
#
loop_
_entity.id
_entity.type
_entity.pdbx_description
1 polymer ?
#
loop_
_entity_poly.entity_id
_entity_poly.type
_entity_poly.pdbx_seq_one_letter_code
_entity_poly.pdbx_strand_id
1 'polypeptide(L)'
;MEKAKGRIHYLDRLRILATIAVIVIHVSSQKAYGLAQIGSAPWQGFNFWDSLSRCSVPLFTMISGALFLNPNYHFQLKRVFTNSFLLVPCLATIIFIVSGLVMALVQQIPWFNKHIM
;
A
#
# COMPACT_ATOMS: atom_id res chain seq x y z
N MET A 1 -5.35 -0.94 -37.29
CA MET A 1 -5.60 0.32 -36.56
C MET A 1 -5.94 -0.04 -35.13
N GLU A 2 -5.04 0.28 -34.20
CA GLU A 2 -5.18 -0.02 -32.78
C GLU A 2 -6.33 0.83 -32.21
N LYS A 3 -7.45 0.19 -31.87
CA LYS A 3 -8.65 0.86 -31.35
C LYS A 3 -8.28 1.45 -29.99
N ALA A 4 -8.17 2.77 -29.88
CA ALA A 4 -7.92 3.44 -28.62
C ALA A 4 -8.98 3.00 -27.60
N LYS A 5 -8.57 2.15 -26.65
CA LYS A 5 -9.44 1.58 -25.62
C LYS A 5 -9.96 2.74 -24.76
N GLY A 6 -11.25 3.07 -24.88
CA GLY A 6 -11.85 4.21 -24.17
C GLY A 6 -11.55 4.17 -22.68
N ARG A 7 -11.09 5.30 -22.13
CA ARG A 7 -10.74 5.44 -20.70
C ARG A 7 -12.01 5.32 -19.85
N ILE A 8 -11.94 4.50 -18.81
CA ILE A 8 -13.07 4.23 -17.92
C ILE A 8 -13.06 5.23 -16.76
N HIS A 9 -13.77 6.35 -16.92
CA HIS A 9 -13.74 7.49 -15.99
C HIS A 9 -14.15 7.16 -14.54
N TYR A 10 -15.07 6.21 -14.34
CA TYR A 10 -15.50 5.86 -12.97
C TYR A 10 -14.42 5.10 -12.20
N LEU A 11 -13.58 4.31 -12.88
CA LEU A 11 -12.44 3.62 -12.25
C LEU A 11 -11.37 4.60 -11.81
N ASP A 12 -11.14 5.67 -12.58
CA ASP A 12 -10.19 6.72 -12.20
C ASP A 12 -10.69 7.50 -10.96
N ARG A 13 -12.00 7.77 -10.86
CA ARG A 13 -12.58 8.36 -9.64
C ARG A 13 -12.42 7.45 -8.42
N LEU A 14 -12.63 6.14 -8.58
CA LEU A 14 -12.42 5.16 -7.52
C LEU A 14 -10.95 5.09 -7.08
N ARG A 15 -9.99 5.22 -8.02
CA ARG A 15 -8.57 5.28 -7.69
C ARG A 15 -8.23 6.52 -6.87
N ILE A 16 -8.77 7.69 -7.22
CA ILE A 16 -8.58 8.92 -6.44
C ILE A 16 -9.08 8.72 -5.00
N LEU A 17 -10.29 8.17 -4.85
CA LEU A 17 -10.86 7.89 -3.53
C LEU A 17 -9.99 6.91 -2.73
N ALA A 18 -9.53 5.83 -3.37
CA ALA A 18 -8.65 4.84 -2.74
C ALA A 18 -7.32 5.47 -2.31
N THR A 19 -6.71 6.34 -3.12
CA THR A 19 -5.48 7.07 -2.75
C THR A 19 -5.70 7.97 -1.54
N ILE A 20 -6.82 8.70 -1.47
CA ILE A 20 -7.14 9.53 -0.31
C ILE A 20 -7.25 8.66 0.95
N ALA A 21 -7.92 7.51 0.85
CA ALA A 21 -8.00 6.57 1.96
C ALA A 21 -6.63 6.02 2.38
N VAL A 22 -5.70 5.75 1.45
CA VAL A 22 -4.31 5.38 1.80
C VAL A 22 -3.61 6.50 2.59
N ILE A 23 -3.80 7.76 2.20
CA ILE A 23 -3.20 8.88 2.94
C ILE A 23 -3.78 8.94 4.35
N VAL A 24 -5.11 8.80 4.49
CA VAL A 24 -5.79 8.83 5.79
C VAL A 24 -5.27 7.74 6.72
N ILE A 25 -5.14 6.49 6.26
CA ILE A 25 -4.68 5.38 7.11
C ILE A 25 -3.23 5.58 7.58
N HIS A 26 -2.36 6.15 6.74
CA HIS A 26 -0.97 6.44 7.13
C HIS A 26 -0.87 7.60 8.13
N VAL A 27 -1.68 8.64 7.95
CA VAL A 27 -1.68 9.80 8.86
C VAL A 27 -2.34 9.44 10.21
N SER A 28 -3.43 8.67 10.20
CA SER A 28 -4.11 8.22 11.42
C SER A 28 -3.24 7.26 12.23
N SER A 29 -2.62 6.27 11.57
CA SER A 29 -1.80 5.27 12.25
C SER A 29 -0.53 5.88 12.86
N GLN A 30 0.21 6.75 12.16
CA GLN A 30 1.44 7.33 12.70
C GLN A 30 1.22 8.17 13.97
N LYS A 31 0.10 8.92 14.05
CA LYS A 31 -0.18 9.77 15.22
C LYS A 31 -0.89 9.05 16.36
N ALA A 32 -1.65 7.99 16.06
CA ALA A 32 -2.39 7.24 17.07
C ALA A 32 -1.49 6.55 18.10
N TYR A 33 -0.29 6.09 17.72
CA TYR A 33 0.60 5.34 18.61
C TYR A 33 1.46 6.22 19.54
N GLY A 34 1.68 7.50 19.22
CA GLY A 34 2.62 8.36 19.95
C GLY A 34 2.01 9.48 20.78
N LEU A 35 0.79 9.93 20.47
CA LEU A 35 0.28 11.22 20.98
C LEU A 35 -1.03 11.14 21.78
N ALA A 36 -1.79 10.05 21.67
CA ALA A 36 -3.10 9.93 22.32
C ALA A 36 -3.10 8.83 23.38
N GLN A 37 -3.57 9.14 24.59
CA GLN A 37 -3.82 8.11 25.60
C GLN A 37 -4.89 7.12 25.10
N ILE A 38 -4.64 5.84 25.30
CA ILE A 38 -5.55 4.75 24.92
C ILE A 38 -6.91 4.99 25.60
N GLY A 39 -7.99 4.99 24.81
CA GLY A 39 -9.35 5.23 25.29
C GLY A 39 -9.79 6.70 25.33
N SER A 40 -8.91 7.66 25.03
CA SER A 40 -9.28 9.09 24.95
C SER A 40 -10.12 9.43 23.70
N ALA A 41 -10.84 10.55 23.73
CA ALA A 41 -11.63 11.01 22.57
C ALA A 41 -10.80 11.20 21.28
N PRO A 42 -9.56 11.75 21.33
CA PRO A 42 -8.67 11.78 20.17
C PRO A 42 -8.32 10.38 19.65
N TRP A 43 -8.07 9.42 20.55
CA TRP A 43 -7.77 8.03 20.18
C TRP A 43 -8.95 7.36 19.46
N GLN A 44 -10.18 7.60 19.91
CA GLN A 44 -11.39 7.11 19.22
C GLN A 44 -11.55 7.74 17.83
N GLY A 45 -11.29 9.05 17.72
CA GLY A 45 -11.30 9.76 16.43
C GLY A 45 -10.29 9.18 15.44
N PHE A 46 -9.06 8.89 15.88
CA PHE A 46 -8.07 8.23 15.04
C PHE A 46 -8.50 6.83 14.61
N ASN A 47 -9.07 6.03 15.52
CA ASN A 47 -9.57 4.69 15.19
C ASN A 47 -10.73 4.72 14.20
N PHE A 48 -11.61 5.73 14.28
CA PHE A 48 -12.71 5.89 13.33
C PHE A 48 -12.18 6.15 11.92
N TRP A 49 -11.28 7.11 11.76
CA TRP A 49 -10.67 7.43 10.46
C TRP A 49 -9.81 6.29 9.91
N ASP A 50 -9.05 5.62 10.78
CA ASP A 50 -8.28 4.42 10.45
C ASP A 50 -9.19 3.32 9.93
N SER A 51 -10.28 3.02 10.65
CA SER A 51 -11.22 1.95 10.28
C SER A 51 -11.92 2.22 8.95
N LEU A 52 -12.34 3.47 8.71
CA LEU A 52 -12.99 3.88 7.47
C LEU A 52 -12.05 3.74 6.25
N SER A 53 -10.76 4.01 6.45
CA SER A 53 -9.77 4.06 5.37
C SER A 53 -9.10 2.71 5.05
N ARG A 54 -9.34 1.68 5.85
CA ARG A 54 -8.83 0.30 5.63
C ARG A 54 -9.27 -0.34 4.32
N CYS A 55 -10.38 0.10 3.73
CA CYS A 55 -10.85 -0.41 2.43
C CYS A 55 -9.99 0.08 1.24
N SER A 56 -9.04 0.98 1.45
CA SER A 56 -8.16 1.55 0.41
C SER A 56 -7.44 0.51 -0.43
N VAL A 57 -6.77 -0.48 0.21
CA VAL A 57 -6.00 -1.51 -0.50
C VAL A 57 -6.90 -2.49 -1.27
N PRO A 58 -7.96 -3.07 -0.66
CA PRO A 58 -8.92 -3.89 -1.40
C PRO A 58 -9.55 -3.17 -2.60
N LEU A 59 -9.82 -1.87 -2.51
CA LEU A 59 -10.33 -1.08 -3.64
C LEU A 59 -9.37 -1.08 -4.82
N PHE A 60 -8.06 -0.91 -4.61
CA PHE A 60 -7.07 -1.00 -5.69
C PHE A 60 -7.03 -2.40 -6.32
N THR A 61 -7.13 -3.45 -5.51
CA THR A 61 -7.19 -4.83 -6.00
C THR A 61 -8.45 -5.07 -6.83
N MET A 62 -9.62 -4.59 -6.39
CA MET A 62 -10.88 -4.70 -7.13
C MET A 62 -10.86 -3.92 -8.45
N ILE A 63 -10.32 -2.70 -8.47
CA ILE A 63 -10.17 -1.90 -9.69
C ILE A 63 -9.27 -2.61 -10.70
N SER A 64 -8.16 -3.20 -10.22
CA SER A 64 -7.27 -4.01 -11.05
C SER A 64 -8.01 -5.23 -11.60
N GLY A 65 -8.70 -5.97 -10.74
CA GLY A 65 -9.52 -7.13 -11.13
C GLY A 65 -10.58 -6.80 -12.17
N ALA A 66 -11.32 -5.71 -12.01
CA ALA A 66 -12.35 -5.28 -12.96
C ALA A 66 -11.78 -4.98 -14.37
N LEU A 67 -10.53 -4.49 -14.45
CA LEU A 67 -9.84 -4.29 -15.72
C LEU A 67 -9.32 -5.60 -16.32
N PHE A 68 -8.89 -6.53 -15.47
CA PHE A 68 -8.39 -7.85 -15.88
C PHE A 68 -9.50 -8.79 -16.36
N LEU A 69 -10.67 -8.80 -15.71
CA LEU A 69 -11.82 -9.64 -16.08
C LEU A 69 -12.63 -9.11 -17.27
N ASN A 70 -12.23 -7.99 -17.89
CA ASN A 70 -12.95 -7.46 -19.04
C ASN A 70 -12.83 -8.42 -20.24
N PRO A 71 -13.92 -9.00 -20.75
CA PRO A 71 -13.89 -10.01 -21.81
C PRO A 71 -13.37 -9.48 -23.15
N ASN A 72 -13.37 -8.16 -23.36
CA ASN A 72 -12.79 -7.51 -24.54
C ASN A 72 -11.25 -7.34 -24.44
N TYR A 73 -10.64 -7.77 -23.33
CA TYR A 73 -9.20 -7.72 -23.12
C TYR A 73 -8.61 -9.10 -23.41
N HIS A 74 -7.92 -9.23 -24.55
CA HIS A 74 -7.21 -10.47 -24.90
C HIS A 74 -6.05 -10.68 -23.93
N PHE A 75 -6.30 -11.52 -22.93
CA PHE A 75 -5.38 -11.79 -21.84
C PHE A 75 -4.38 -12.90 -22.21
N GLN A 76 -3.08 -12.61 -22.10
CA GLN A 76 -2.02 -13.62 -22.18
C GLN A 76 -1.44 -13.85 -20.79
N LEU A 77 -1.83 -14.95 -20.13
CA LEU A 77 -1.37 -15.33 -18.77
C LEU A 77 0.17 -15.31 -18.66
N LYS A 78 0.84 -15.78 -19.72
CA LYS A 78 2.30 -15.86 -19.82
C LYS A 78 2.97 -14.49 -19.61
N ARG A 79 2.32 -13.40 -20.05
CA ARG A 79 2.81 -12.02 -19.96
C ARG A 79 2.67 -11.41 -18.58
N VAL A 80 1.70 -11.85 -17.77
CA VAL A 80 1.54 -11.38 -16.38
C VAL A 80 2.62 -11.96 -15.46
N PHE A 81 2.96 -13.25 -15.66
CA PHE A 81 4.01 -13.91 -14.89
C PHE A 81 5.43 -13.47 -15.28
N THR A 82 5.63 -12.97 -16.50
CA THR A 82 6.94 -12.44 -16.94
C THR A 82 7.11 -10.94 -16.74
N ASN A 83 6.03 -10.20 -16.43
CA ASN A 83 6.08 -8.75 -16.22
C ASN A 83 6.15 -8.36 -14.74
N SER A 84 6.52 -7.10 -14.51
CA SER A 84 6.70 -6.41 -13.23
C SER A 84 5.59 -6.57 -12.18
N PHE A 85 4.44 -7.15 -12.52
CA PHE A 85 3.32 -7.34 -11.60
C PHE A 85 3.65 -8.26 -10.41
N LEU A 86 4.41 -9.35 -10.64
CA LEU A 86 4.90 -10.22 -9.55
C LEU A 86 6.28 -9.79 -9.05
N LEU A 87 7.09 -9.19 -9.92
CA LEU A 87 8.45 -8.79 -9.60
C LEU A 87 8.48 -7.61 -8.63
N VAL A 88 7.57 -6.65 -8.75
CA VAL A 88 7.48 -5.48 -7.86
C VAL A 88 7.14 -5.86 -6.41
N PRO A 89 6.10 -6.64 -6.11
CA PRO A 89 5.83 -7.05 -4.73
C PRO A 89 6.92 -7.97 -4.17
N CYS A 90 7.49 -8.88 -4.96
CA CYS A 90 8.62 -9.71 -4.51
C CYS A 90 9.89 -8.89 -4.24
N LEU A 91 10.18 -7.89 -5.07
CA LEU A 91 11.31 -6.99 -4.85
C LEU A 91 11.09 -6.13 -3.60
N ALA A 92 9.87 -5.61 -3.41
CA ALA A 92 9.51 -4.82 -2.23
C ALA A 92 9.68 -5.63 -0.93
N THR A 93 9.26 -6.90 -0.91
CA THR A 93 9.44 -7.76 0.27
C THR A 93 10.91 -8.11 0.51
N ILE A 94 11.68 -8.40 -0.55
CA ILE A 94 13.13 -8.64 -0.45
C ILE A 94 13.85 -7.41 0.11
N ILE A 95 13.57 -6.20 -0.41
CA ILE A 95 14.17 -4.96 0.08
C ILE A 95 13.84 -4.74 1.55
N PHE A 96 12.58 -4.96 1.96
CA PHE A 96 12.17 -4.79 3.35
C PHE A 96 12.90 -5.75 4.30
N ILE A 97 13.05 -7.02 3.90
CA ILE A 97 13.80 -8.03 4.68
C ILE A 97 15.28 -7.65 4.77
N VAL A 98 15.90 -7.27 3.65
CA VAL A 98 17.31 -6.86 3.62
C VAL A 98 17.52 -5.63 4.50
N SER A 99 16.64 -4.63 4.43
CA SER A 99 16.71 -3.46 5.31
C SER A 99 16.59 -3.83 6.78
N GLY A 100 15.70 -4.76 7.13
CA GLY A 100 15.56 -5.26 8.50
C GLY A 100 16.82 -5.99 8.99
N LEU A 101 17.42 -6.83 8.13
CA LEU A 101 18.66 -7.55 8.44
C LEU A 101 19.84 -6.59 8.62
N VAL A 102 19.98 -5.59 7.75
CA VAL A 102 21.03 -4.57 7.86
C VAL A 102 20.91 -3.81 9.19
N MET A 103 19.71 -3.38 9.56
CA MET A 103 19.48 -2.69 10.84
C MET A 103 19.82 -3.60 12.04
N ALA A 104 19.47 -4.89 11.97
CA ALA A 104 19.82 -5.86 13.02
C ALA A 104 21.34 -6.06 13.16
N LEU A 105 22.09 -6.04 12.06
CA LEU A 105 23.55 -6.12 12.07
C LEU A 105 24.19 -4.82 12.60
N VAL A 106 23.65 -3.67 12.21
CA VAL A 106 24.11 -2.35 12.69
C VAL A 106 23.94 -2.22 14.20
N GLN A 107 22.87 -2.78 14.78
CA GLN A 107 22.64 -2.77 16.24
C GLN A 107 23.66 -3.60 17.03
N GLN A 108 24.33 -4.59 16.41
CA GLN A 108 25.40 -5.34 17.07
C GLN A 108 26.71 -4.55 17.19
N ILE A 109 26.84 -3.43 16.47
CA ILE A 109 28.02 -2.56 16.51
C ILE A 109 27.93 -1.66 17.76
N PRO A 110 28.79 -1.84 18.78
CA PRO A 110 28.68 -1.12 20.06
C PRO A 110 28.84 0.39 19.92
N TRP A 111 29.62 0.82 18.92
CA TRP A 111 29.84 2.24 18.60
C TRP A 111 28.56 2.94 18.12
N PHE A 112 27.73 2.26 17.32
CA PHE A 112 26.51 2.84 16.75
C PHE A 112 25.38 2.92 17.80
N ASN A 113 25.23 1.87 18.61
CA ASN A 113 24.23 1.81 19.68
C ASN A 113 24.46 2.88 20.77
N LYS A 114 25.71 3.29 21.01
CA LYS A 114 26.05 4.27 22.06
C LYS A 114 25.88 5.74 21.66
N HIS A 115 25.79 6.05 20.36
CA HIS A 115 25.78 7.43 19.86
C HIS A 115 24.47 7.86 19.19
N ILE A 116 23.61 6.91 18.79
CA ILE A 116 22.38 7.20 18.00
C ILE A 116 21.09 6.74 18.70
N MET A 117 21.16 5.82 19.66
CA MET A 117 20.04 5.45 20.54
C MET A 117 20.21 6.10 21.91
#